data_AF-A0A2D8SUE7-F1
#
_entry.id   AF-A0A2D8SUE7-F1
#
_cell.length_a   1.000
_cell.length_b   1.000
_cell.length_c   1.000
_cell.angle_alpha   90.00
_cell.angle_beta   90.00
_cell.angle_gamma   90.00
#
_symmetry.space_group_name_H-M   'P 1'
#
loop_
_entity.id
_entity.type
_entity.pdbx_description
1 polymer ?
#
loop_
_entity_poly.entity_id
_entity_poly.type
_entity_poly.pdbx_seq_one_letter_code
_entity_poly.pdbx_strand_id
1 'polypeptide(L)'
;HWLSRLTEGRYSQITTAADEARLDVHDAAGVIWNPERLSRGTREQVFLALRLALVRDLHEQGITLPVVMDDALVNFDDQRARAASRTLVEFMQDRNGNHQMLVLTCHAHVAALFRKAKATVRTLGTRHPPVADATDSDDSQQRSWRAEEYFFGEAE
;
A
#
# COMPACT_ATOMS: atom_id res chain seq x y z
N HIS A 1 14.66 -10.56 1.96
CA HIS A 1 14.82 -9.32 2.77
C HIS A 1 13.47 -8.69 3.15
N TRP A 2 12.64 -8.24 2.21
CA TRP A 2 11.39 -7.52 2.52
C TRP A 2 10.36 -8.33 3.32
N LEU A 3 10.20 -9.62 3.03
CA LEU A 3 9.28 -10.49 3.79
C LEU A 3 9.62 -10.51 5.29
N SER A 4 10.91 -10.65 5.61
CA SER A 4 11.39 -10.64 6.99
C SER A 4 11.10 -9.31 7.69
N ARG A 5 11.31 -8.18 7.00
CA ARG A 5 10.97 -6.85 7.52
C ARG A 5 9.46 -6.69 7.78
N LEU A 6 8.63 -7.10 6.83
CA LEU A 6 7.16 -7.01 6.93
C LEU A 6 6.62 -7.89 8.06
N THR A 7 7.21 -9.07 8.27
CA THR A 7 6.73 -10.07 9.22
C THR A 7 7.48 -10.05 10.55
N GLU A 8 8.28 -9.00 10.79
CA GLU A 8 9.11 -8.84 11.99
C GLU A 8 9.96 -10.08 12.30
N GLY A 9 10.54 -10.67 11.25
CA GLY A 9 11.43 -11.82 11.34
C GLY A 9 10.72 -13.17 11.32
N ARG A 10 9.38 -13.24 11.41
CA ARG A 10 8.65 -14.52 11.46
C ARG A 10 8.86 -15.37 10.20
N TYR A 11 8.89 -14.75 9.03
CA TYR A 11 9.15 -15.44 7.77
C TYR A 11 10.37 -14.86 7.07
N SER A 12 11.23 -15.75 6.58
CA SER A 12 12.58 -15.39 6.13
C SER A 12 12.70 -15.37 4.60
N GLN A 13 12.02 -16.29 3.92
CA GLN A 13 12.23 -16.53 2.50
C GLN A 13 10.96 -16.99 1.76
N ILE A 14 10.91 -16.70 0.47
CA ILE A 14 9.93 -17.22 -0.48
C ILE A 14 10.73 -17.98 -1.54
N THR A 15 10.31 -19.20 -1.86
CA THR A 15 10.89 -20.03 -2.93
C THR A 15 9.80 -20.53 -3.86
N THR A 16 10.21 -21.04 -5.02
CA THR A 16 9.33 -21.82 -5.90
C THR A 16 9.64 -23.30 -5.68
N ALA A 17 8.61 -24.14 -5.56
CA ALA A 17 8.78 -25.58 -5.51
C ALA A 17 9.41 -26.09 -6.82
N ALA A 18 10.17 -27.18 -6.75
CA ALA A 18 10.94 -27.68 -7.91
C ALA A 18 10.07 -28.46 -8.90
N ASP A 19 8.99 -29.06 -8.42
CA ASP A 19 8.07 -29.95 -9.14
C ASP A 19 6.80 -29.24 -9.64
N GLU A 20 6.41 -28.16 -8.96
CA GLU A 20 5.24 -27.35 -9.28
C GLU A 20 5.61 -25.87 -9.32
N ALA A 21 4.99 -25.08 -10.20
CA ALA A 21 5.10 -23.61 -10.21
C ALA A 21 4.37 -22.97 -9.01
N ARG A 22 4.55 -23.53 -7.82
CA ARG A 22 3.94 -23.16 -6.55
C ARG A 22 4.94 -22.38 -5.71
N LEU A 23 4.47 -21.35 -5.02
CA LEU A 23 5.27 -20.61 -4.05
C LEU A 23 5.26 -21.32 -2.70
N ASP A 24 6.41 -21.35 -2.04
CA ASP A 24 6.61 -21.86 -0.68
C ASP A 24 7.19 -20.74 0.20
N VAL A 25 6.75 -20.66 1.46
CA VAL A 25 7.18 -19.64 2.43
C VAL A 25 7.91 -20.31 3.57
N HIS A 26 9.13 -19.85 3.85
CA HIS A 26 9.98 -20.39 4.90
C HIS A 26 9.88 -19.51 6.13
N ASP A 27 9.63 -20.10 7.29
CA ASP A 27 9.69 -19.37 8.55
C ASP A 27 11.13 -19.23 9.08
N ALA A 28 11.29 -18.56 10.21
CA ALA A 28 12.61 -18.37 10.84
C ALA A 28 13.28 -19.68 11.31
N ALA A 29 12.49 -20.74 11.54
CA ALA A 29 12.98 -22.07 11.93
C ALA A 29 13.26 -22.97 10.72
N GLY A 30 13.02 -22.49 9.49
CA GLY A 30 13.20 -23.25 8.26
C GLY A 30 12.01 -24.17 7.93
N VAL A 31 10.87 -24.05 8.63
CA VAL A 31 9.67 -24.79 8.27
C VAL A 31 9.09 -24.20 6.99
N ILE A 32 8.73 -25.08 6.06
CA ILE A 32 8.14 -24.72 4.78
C ILE A 32 6.61 -24.72 4.90
N TRP A 33 6.01 -23.60 4.53
CA TRP A 33 4.58 -23.36 4.56
C TRP A 33 4.04 -23.20 3.14
N ASN A 34 3.00 -23.96 2.81
CA ASN A 34 2.14 -23.65 1.68
C ASN A 34 1.41 -22.32 1.98
N PRO A 35 1.46 -21.30 1.09
CA PRO A 35 0.76 -20.03 1.26
C PRO A 35 -0.71 -20.15 1.62
N GLU A 36 -1.43 -21.17 1.13
CA GLU A 36 -2.85 -21.41 1.44
C GLU A 36 -3.11 -21.66 2.93
N ARG A 37 -2.11 -22.17 3.65
CA ARG A 37 -2.18 -22.42 5.09
C ARG A 37 -1.85 -21.17 5.92
N LEU A 38 -1.38 -20.10 5.29
CA LEU A 38 -1.08 -18.85 5.97
C LEU A 38 -2.36 -18.04 6.22
N SER A 39 -2.37 -17.36 7.37
CA SER A 39 -3.44 -16.39 7.67
C SER A 39 -3.55 -15.35 6.54
N ARG A 40 -4.75 -14.79 6.33
CA ARG A 40 -4.99 -13.77 5.31
C ARG A 40 -3.99 -12.62 5.38
N GLY A 41 -3.77 -12.04 6.56
CA GLY A 41 -2.81 -10.96 6.76
C GLY A 41 -1.37 -11.36 6.41
N THR A 42 -0.95 -12.59 6.73
CA THR A 42 0.37 -13.08 6.34
C THR A 42 0.48 -13.28 4.83
N ARG A 43 -0.55 -13.82 4.15
CA ARG A 43 -0.56 -13.92 2.68
C ARG A 43 -0.41 -12.54 2.04
N GLU A 44 -1.12 -11.54 2.54
CA GLU A 44 -1.01 -10.17 2.06
C GLU A 44 0.39 -9.56 2.29
N GLN A 45 1.07 -9.87 3.41
CA GLN A 45 2.48 -9.50 3.62
C GLN A 45 3.43 -10.21 2.63
N VAL A 46 3.18 -11.49 2.33
CA VAL A 46 3.94 -12.24 1.31
C VAL A 46 3.77 -11.61 -0.07
N PHE A 47 2.53 -11.30 -0.48
CA PHE A 47 2.25 -10.62 -1.74
C PHE A 47 2.91 -9.24 -1.81
N LEU A 48 2.86 -8.46 -0.73
CA LEU A 48 3.53 -7.16 -0.67
C LEU A 48 5.07 -7.32 -0.80
N ALA A 49 5.67 -8.30 -0.13
CA ALA A 49 7.10 -8.58 -0.25
C ALA A 49 7.52 -8.91 -1.69
N LEU A 50 6.72 -9.71 -2.40
CA LEU A 50 6.95 -10.06 -3.80
C LEU A 50 6.84 -8.85 -4.71
N ARG A 51 5.84 -7.99 -4.51
CA ARG A 51 5.69 -6.74 -5.28
C ARG A 51 6.88 -5.82 -5.08
N LEU A 52 7.35 -5.65 -3.84
CA LEU A 52 8.56 -4.86 -3.57
C LEU A 52 9.82 -5.47 -4.20
N ALA A 53 9.93 -6.79 -4.22
CA ALA A 53 11.02 -7.48 -4.91
C ALA A 53 10.98 -7.23 -6.42
N LEU A 54 9.79 -7.29 -7.03
CA LEU A 54 9.58 -7.01 -8.46
C LEU A 54 9.89 -5.55 -8.80
N VAL A 55 9.45 -4.58 -7.99
CA VAL A 55 9.77 -3.16 -8.21
C VAL A 55 11.27 -2.94 -8.20
N ARG A 56 11.99 -3.59 -7.28
CA ARG A 56 13.45 -3.50 -7.22
C ARG A 56 14.12 -4.17 -8.43
N ASP A 57 13.64 -5.35 -8.82
CA ASP A 57 14.17 -6.08 -10.00
C ASP A 57 14.01 -5.26 -11.29
N LEU A 58 12.83 -4.65 -11.50
CA LEU A 58 12.61 -3.74 -12.64
C LEU A 58 13.54 -2.53 -12.59
N HIS A 59 13.77 -1.97 -11.40
CA HIS A 59 14.70 -0.86 -11.24
C HIS A 59 16.14 -1.23 -11.59
N GLU A 60 16.60 -2.40 -11.15
CA GLU A 60 17.93 -2.95 -11.47
C GLU A 60 18.10 -3.17 -12.98
N GLN A 61 17.01 -3.39 -13.70
CA GLN A 61 16.96 -3.47 -15.17
C GLN A 61 16.82 -2.10 -15.86
N GLY A 62 16.86 -0.99 -15.11
CA GLY A 62 16.75 0.38 -15.62
C GLY A 62 15.32 0.88 -15.81
N ILE A 63 14.30 0.11 -15.42
CA ILE A 63 12.89 0.48 -15.52
C ILE A 63 12.45 1.13 -14.20
N THR A 64 12.23 2.45 -14.22
CA THR A 64 11.78 3.20 -13.05
C THR A 64 10.34 3.65 -13.23
N LEU A 65 9.42 3.02 -12.49
CA LEU A 65 8.00 3.37 -12.47
C LEU A 65 7.58 3.91 -11.11
N PRO A 66 6.63 4.86 -11.04
CA PRO A 66 6.00 5.22 -9.78
C PRO A 66 5.19 4.04 -9.23
N VAL A 67 5.22 3.87 -7.92
CA VAL A 67 4.43 2.85 -7.20
C VAL A 67 3.21 3.54 -6.58
N VAL A 68 2.01 3.04 -6.90
CA VAL A 68 0.77 3.50 -6.27
C VAL A 68 0.18 2.36 -5.44
N MET A 69 -0.07 2.63 -4.17
CA MET A 69 -0.68 1.68 -3.23
C MET A 69 -2.01 2.23 -2.76
N ASP A 70 -3.11 1.61 -3.17
CA ASP A 70 -4.47 2.03 -2.79
C ASP A 70 -5.05 1.08 -1.73
N ASP A 71 -5.22 1.58 -0.50
CA ASP A 71 -5.69 0.85 0.69
C ASP A 71 -5.02 -0.51 0.94
N ALA A 72 -3.77 -0.65 0.51
CA ALA A 72 -3.02 -1.92 0.54
C ALA A 72 -2.73 -2.47 1.95
N LEU A 73 -2.99 -1.69 3.01
CA LEU A 73 -2.79 -2.10 4.41
C LEU A 73 -4.12 -2.37 5.14
N VAL A 74 -5.27 -2.35 4.45
CA VAL A 74 -6.59 -2.41 5.09
C VAL A 74 -6.87 -3.67 5.90
N ASN A 75 -6.31 -4.83 5.52
CA ASN A 75 -6.50 -6.08 6.26
C ASN A 75 -5.36 -6.41 7.24
N PHE A 76 -4.48 -5.44 7.51
CA PHE A 76 -3.44 -5.59 8.52
C PHE A 76 -3.97 -5.19 9.89
N ASP A 77 -3.69 -6.03 10.88
CA ASP A 77 -3.76 -5.60 12.28
C ASP A 77 -2.71 -4.52 12.58
N ASP A 78 -2.83 -3.87 13.74
CA ASP A 78 -1.96 -2.75 14.14
C ASP A 78 -0.46 -3.08 14.06
N GLN A 79 -0.08 -4.30 14.45
CA GLN A 79 1.31 -4.74 14.43
C GLN A 79 1.81 -4.84 12.98
N ARG A 80 1.07 -5.54 12.13
CA ARG A 80 1.42 -5.72 10.71
C ARG A 80 1.40 -4.41 9.95
N ALA A 81 0.44 -3.52 10.20
CA ALA A 81 0.35 -2.21 9.56
C ALA A 81 1.54 -1.32 9.95
N ARG A 82 1.97 -1.38 11.21
CA ARG A 82 3.16 -0.68 11.68
C ARG A 82 4.44 -1.23 11.05
N ALA A 83 4.58 -2.54 10.96
CA ALA A 83 5.72 -3.16 10.28
C ALA A 83 5.77 -2.80 8.79
N ALA A 84 4.61 -2.83 8.11
CA ALA A 84 4.50 -2.49 6.71
C ALA A 84 4.82 -1.01 6.43
N SER A 85 4.23 -0.07 7.16
CA SER A 85 4.52 1.36 6.98
C SER A 85 6.01 1.69 7.19
N ARG A 86 6.67 1.12 8.21
CA ARG A 86 8.12 1.27 8.39
C ARG A 86 8.89 0.68 7.21
N THR A 87 8.56 -0.54 6.80
CA THR A 87 9.25 -1.24 5.71
C THR A 87 9.12 -0.49 4.39
N LEU A 88 7.96 0.10 4.10
CA LEU A 88 7.74 0.88 2.89
C LEU A 88 8.55 2.18 2.89
N VAL A 89 8.68 2.85 4.04
CA VAL A 89 9.58 4.01 4.14
C VAL A 89 11.04 3.60 4.01
N GLU A 90 11.46 2.50 4.64
CA GLU A 90 12.81 1.94 4.49
C GLU A 90 13.11 1.59 3.03
N PHE A 91 12.14 1.02 2.31
CA PHE A 91 12.23 0.72 0.87
C PHE A 91 12.49 1.99 0.05
N MET A 92 11.80 3.10 0.37
CA MET A 92 12.00 4.38 -0.31
C MET A 92 13.31 5.09 0.04
N GLN A 93 13.96 4.70 1.13
CA GLN A 93 15.27 5.23 1.56
C GLN A 93 16.43 4.38 1.03
N ASP A 94 16.15 3.24 0.42
CA ASP A 94 17.17 2.38 -0.15
C ASP A 94 17.92 3.16 -1.24
N ARG A 95 19.25 3.23 -1.11
CA ARG A 95 20.11 4.14 -1.89
C ARG A 95 20.11 3.84 -3.39
N ASN A 96 19.65 2.65 -3.75
CA ASN A 96 19.55 2.22 -5.12
C ASN A 96 18.24 2.65 -5.78
N GLY A 97 17.22 3.14 -5.06
CA GLY A 97 15.89 3.33 -5.62
C GLY A 97 15.54 4.80 -5.88
N ASN A 98 15.52 5.23 -7.15
CA ASN A 98 14.93 6.51 -7.52
C ASN A 98 13.40 6.38 -7.72
N HIS A 99 12.71 5.81 -6.73
CA HIS A 99 11.29 5.54 -6.80
C HIS A 99 10.46 6.73 -6.29
N GLN A 100 9.27 6.89 -6.85
CA GLN A 100 8.19 7.65 -6.20
C GLN A 100 7.14 6.65 -5.73
N MET A 101 6.72 6.74 -4.47
CA MET A 101 5.63 5.93 -3.93
C MET A 101 4.51 6.82 -3.41
N LEU A 102 3.30 6.58 -3.89
CA LEU A 102 2.07 7.19 -3.42
C LEU A 102 1.26 6.13 -2.68
N VAL A 103 1.01 6.37 -1.39
CA VAL A 103 0.13 5.51 -0.59
C VAL A 103 -1.16 6.28 -0.34
N LEU A 104 -2.26 5.74 -0.86
CA LEU A 104 -3.60 6.27 -0.72
C LEU A 104 -4.35 5.43 0.31
N THR A 105 -5.05 6.11 1.21
CA THR A 105 -5.87 5.43 2.20
C THR A 105 -6.98 6.33 2.72
N CYS A 106 -8.15 5.76 2.94
CA CYS A 106 -9.25 6.39 3.67
C CYS A 106 -9.13 6.20 5.20
N HIS A 107 -8.16 5.40 5.66
CA HIS A 107 -8.04 5.00 7.05
C HIS A 107 -7.09 5.91 7.83
N ALA A 108 -7.64 6.71 8.75
CA ALA A 108 -6.87 7.68 9.55
C ALA A 108 -5.72 7.04 10.35
N HIS A 109 -5.91 5.80 10.84
CA HIS A 109 -4.88 5.08 11.58
C HIS A 109 -3.68 4.72 10.69
N VAL A 110 -3.90 4.31 9.43
CA VAL A 110 -2.83 4.03 8.46
C VAL A 110 -2.03 5.30 8.18
N ALA A 111 -2.71 6.42 7.91
CA ALA A 111 -2.06 7.71 7.72
C ALA A 111 -1.21 8.14 8.94
N ALA A 112 -1.68 7.85 10.16
CA ALA A 112 -0.92 8.11 11.38
C ALA A 112 0.34 7.23 11.49
N LEU A 113 0.28 5.97 11.06
CA LEU A 113 1.45 5.08 11.02
C LEU A 113 2.52 5.58 10.05
N PHE A 114 2.14 6.01 8.84
CA PHE A 114 3.07 6.62 7.88
C PHE A 114 3.70 7.91 8.41
N ARG A 115 2.91 8.76 9.10
CA ARG A 115 3.45 9.96 9.76
C ARG A 115 4.47 9.60 10.84
N LYS A 116 4.21 8.57 11.65
CA LYS A 116 5.17 8.04 12.65
C LYS A 116 6.43 7.49 11.99
N ALA A 117 6.28 6.83 10.84
CA ALA A 117 7.38 6.34 10.01
C ALA A 117 8.13 7.45 9.26
N LYS A 118 7.82 8.73 9.50
CA LYS A 118 8.47 9.91 8.88
C LYS A 118 8.17 10.11 7.39
N ALA A 119 7.10 9.51 6.87
CA ALA A 119 6.61 9.82 5.53
C ALA A 119 5.90 11.18 5.50
N THR A 120 5.90 11.82 4.33
CA THR A 120 5.06 13.01 4.09
C THR A 120 3.60 12.57 3.95
N VAL A 121 2.74 13.08 4.81
CA VAL A 121 1.30 12.77 4.81
C VAL A 121 0.50 14.03 4.53
N ARG A 122 -0.41 13.94 3.56
CA ARG A 122 -1.36 14.98 3.18
C ARG A 122 -2.76 14.39 3.20
N THR A 123 -3.74 15.19 3.63
CA THR A 123 -5.15 14.84 3.55
C THR A 123 -5.72 15.49 2.29
N LEU A 124 -6.38 14.70 1.44
CA LEU A 124 -7.08 15.21 0.27
C LEU A 124 -8.51 15.55 0.68
N GLY A 125 -8.91 16.80 0.45
CA GLY A 125 -10.23 17.31 0.82
C GLY A 125 -10.27 17.89 2.24
N THR A 126 -10.58 19.18 2.31
CA THR A 126 -11.18 19.81 3.48
C THR A 126 -12.39 20.58 2.98
N ARG A 127 -13.53 19.91 2.76
CA ARG A 127 -14.77 20.65 3.04
C ARG A 127 -14.82 20.73 4.56
N HIS A 128 -14.44 21.89 5.08
CA HIS A 128 -15.02 22.32 6.33
C HIS A 128 -16.54 22.26 6.09
N PRO A 129 -17.36 21.52 6.88
CA PRO A 129 -18.79 21.80 6.84
C PRO A 129 -18.91 23.32 7.08
N PRO A 130 -19.68 24.06 6.28
CA PRO A 130 -19.89 25.47 6.57
C PRO A 130 -20.37 25.54 8.02
N VAL A 131 -19.57 26.18 8.88
CA VAL A 131 -20.06 26.58 10.19
C VAL A 131 -21.18 27.54 9.87
N ALA A 132 -22.41 27.07 10.06
CA ALA A 132 -23.58 27.89 9.89
C ALA A 132 -23.55 28.92 11.01
N ASP A 133 -22.98 30.09 10.72
CA ASP A 133 -23.42 31.34 11.32
C ASP A 133 -23.14 32.53 10.40
N ALA A 134 -24.25 33.21 10.11
CA ALA A 134 -24.41 34.59 9.68
C ALA A 134 -23.96 35.01 8.25
N THR A 135 -25.00 35.15 7.41
CA THR A 135 -25.23 36.26 6.47
C THR A 135 -24.18 36.52 5.39
N ASP A 136 -24.44 36.03 4.18
CA ASP A 136 -24.73 36.95 3.08
C ASP A 136 -25.47 36.22 1.95
N SER A 137 -26.44 36.90 1.38
CA SER A 137 -27.19 36.48 0.21
C SER A 137 -26.33 36.66 -1.04
N ASP A 138 -26.01 35.58 -1.75
CA ASP A 138 -25.92 35.67 -3.20
C ASP A 138 -26.17 34.33 -3.89
N ASP A 139 -27.01 34.43 -4.90
CA ASP A 139 -27.62 33.37 -5.68
C ASP A 139 -26.61 32.89 -6.73
N SER A 140 -25.93 31.77 -6.46
CA SER A 140 -25.22 31.05 -7.52
C SER A 140 -25.42 29.54 -7.38
N GLN A 141 -26.27 29.07 -8.27
CA GLN A 141 -26.69 27.69 -8.48
C GLN A 141 -25.56 26.67 -8.30
N GLN A 142 -25.78 25.78 -7.32
CA GLN A 142 -25.13 24.48 -7.19
C GLN A 142 -25.23 23.69 -8.50
N ARG A 143 -24.13 23.61 -9.26
CA ARG A 143 -23.95 22.52 -10.22
C ARG A 143 -23.41 21.30 -9.47
N SER A 144 -24.30 20.32 -9.30
CA SER A 144 -23.99 18.96 -8.85
C SER A 144 -22.96 18.32 -9.77
N TRP A 145 -21.84 17.87 -9.23
CA TRP A 145 -20.83 17.12 -9.97
C TRP A 145 -21.32 15.67 -10.13
N ARG A 146 -21.69 15.27 -11.35
CA ARG A 146 -21.97 13.86 -11.70
C ARG A 146 -20.76 13.26 -12.41
N ALA A 147 -20.06 12.36 -11.71
CA ALA A 147 -18.93 11.60 -12.27
C ALA A 147 -19.32 10.64 -13.41
N GLU A 148 -20.62 10.40 -13.59
CA GLU A 148 -21.17 9.46 -14.58
C GLU A 148 -21.07 9.98 -16.03
N GLU A 149 -21.00 11.30 -16.24
CA GLU A 149 -20.96 11.92 -17.57
C GLU A 149 -19.60 11.78 -18.30
N TYR A 150 -18.54 11.33 -17.62
CA TYR A 150 -17.21 11.19 -18.22
C TYR A 150 -16.75 9.74 -18.41
N PHE A 151 -17.49 8.75 -17.89
CA PHE A 151 -17.08 7.34 -17.92
C PHE A 151 -17.81 6.49 -18.95
N PHE A 152 -18.99 6.89 -19.40
CA PHE A 152 -19.68 6.25 -20.52
C PHE A 152 -19.69 7.20 -21.71
N GLY A 153 -18.67 7.09 -22.55
CA GLY A 153 -18.79 7.59 -23.92
C GLY A 153 -19.97 6.89 -24.58
N GLU A 154 -20.79 7.65 -25.29
CA GLU A 154 -21.90 7.12 -26.08
C GLU A 154 -21.38 5.99 -26.98
N ALA A 155 -21.84 4.77 -26.72
CA ALA A 155 -21.76 3.70 -27.69
C ALA A 155 -22.91 3.95 -28.68
N GLU A 156 -22.55 4.23 -29.93
CA GLU A 156 -23.46 4.21 -31.09
C GLU A 156 -24.29 2.92 -31.17
#